data_AF-A0A4R6BZP1-F1
#
_entry.id   AF-A0A4R6BZP1-F1
#
_cell.length_a   1.000
_cell.length_b   1.000
_cell.length_c   1.000
_cell.angle_alpha   90.00
_cell.angle_beta   90.00
_cell.angle_gamma   90.00
#
_symmetry.space_group_name_H-M   'P 1'
#
loop_
_entity.id
_entity.type
_entity.pdbx_description
1 polymer ?
#
loop_
_entity_poly.entity_id
_entity_poly.type
_entity_poly.pdbx_seq_one_letter_code
_entity_poly.pdbx_strand_id
1 'polypeptide(L)'
;MTELFNASELSPTEKRGPGVVGIIEFAVGDQKEFTGEYIPTDMRFFMVADMNGQPYQRVISYDDIKGVEVEDSAVTVNFEMGPIRIRDIGNGTAQVFADYVNEQLDKRK
;
A
#
# COMPACT_ATOMS: atom_id res chain seq x y z
N MET A 1 4.62 -9.92 -16.79
CA MET A 1 4.59 -9.00 -15.64
C MET A 1 4.33 -9.90 -14.44
N THR A 2 5.34 -10.12 -13.59
CA THR A 2 5.20 -11.01 -12.43
C THR A 2 4.31 -10.29 -11.41
N GLU A 3 3.20 -10.90 -11.02
CA GLU A 3 2.39 -10.36 -9.92
C GLU A 3 3.23 -10.38 -8.65
N LEU A 4 3.43 -9.20 -8.03
CA LEU A 4 4.20 -9.07 -6.80
C LEU A 4 3.44 -9.63 -5.58
N PHE A 5 2.13 -9.86 -5.71
CA PHE A 5 1.23 -10.30 -4.65
C PHE A 5 0.48 -11.57 -5.06
N ASN A 6 0.36 -12.53 -4.14
CA ASN A 6 -0.36 -13.77 -4.38
C ASN A 6 -1.72 -13.77 -3.66
N ALA A 7 -2.82 -13.83 -4.42
CA ALA A 7 -4.17 -13.86 -3.86
C ALA A 7 -4.44 -15.03 -2.89
N SER A 8 -3.63 -16.10 -2.94
CA SER A 8 -3.68 -17.22 -2.00
C SER A 8 -3.31 -16.82 -0.56
N GLU A 9 -2.72 -15.64 -0.36
CA GLU A 9 -2.38 -15.11 0.96
C GLU A 9 -3.58 -14.52 1.72
N LEU A 10 -4.70 -14.33 1.02
CA LEU A 10 -5.94 -13.83 1.60
C LEU A 10 -6.67 -14.94 2.37
N SER A 11 -7.24 -14.58 3.52
CA SER A 11 -8.16 -15.50 4.20
C SER A 11 -9.40 -15.74 3.32
N PRO A 12 -10.10 -16.89 3.43
CA PRO A 12 -11.24 -17.20 2.56
C PRO A 12 -12.37 -16.15 2.57
N THR A 13 -12.47 -15.36 3.64
CA THR A 13 -13.45 -14.28 3.80
C THR A 13 -12.88 -12.89 3.56
N GLU A 14 -11.57 -12.77 3.36
CA GLU A 14 -10.86 -11.50 3.15
C GLU A 14 -11.03 -11.03 1.70
N LYS A 15 -11.42 -9.77 1.52
CA LYS A 15 -11.70 -9.16 0.22
C LYS A 15 -10.67 -8.10 -0.10
N ARG A 16 -10.07 -8.23 -1.29
CA ARG A 16 -9.15 -7.22 -1.82
C ARG A 16 -9.91 -5.93 -2.17
N GLY A 17 -9.36 -4.80 -1.77
CA GLY A 17 -9.80 -3.45 -2.15
C GLY A 17 -9.07 -2.92 -3.38
N PRO A 18 -9.30 -1.65 -3.75
CA PRO A 18 -8.62 -1.00 -4.86
C PRO A 18 -7.16 -0.72 -4.50
N GLY A 19 -6.22 -1.42 -5.13
CA GLY A 19 -4.77 -1.21 -4.96
C GLY A 19 -4.18 -0.18 -5.92
N VAL A 20 -2.94 0.22 -5.67
CA VAL A 20 -2.14 1.10 -6.55
C VAL A 20 -0.73 0.56 -6.74
N VAL A 21 -0.21 0.65 -7.97
CA VAL A 21 1.16 0.27 -8.33
C VAL A 21 1.93 1.51 -8.77
N GLY A 22 3.12 1.71 -8.22
CA GLY A 22 3.95 2.89 -8.48
C GLY A 22 5.36 2.76 -7.89
N ILE A 23 6.01 3.89 -7.66
CA ILE A 23 7.32 3.99 -7.01
C ILE A 23 7.10 4.34 -5.54
N ILE A 24 7.45 3.41 -4.66
CA ILE A 24 7.43 3.58 -3.20
C ILE A 24 8.71 4.28 -2.78
N GLU A 25 8.57 5.42 -2.11
CA GLU A 25 9.65 6.18 -1.49
C GLU A 25 9.89 5.64 -0.08
N PHE A 26 10.84 4.71 0.05
CA PHE A 26 11.21 4.07 1.30
C PHE A 26 12.73 3.90 1.37
N ALA A 27 13.37 4.46 2.39
CA ALA A 27 14.83 4.42 2.52
C ALA A 27 15.30 3.12 3.19
N VAL A 28 16.04 2.28 2.44
CA VAL A 28 16.73 1.10 2.96
C VAL A 28 18.17 1.09 2.45
N GLY A 29 19.13 1.33 3.35
CA GLY A 29 20.54 1.48 2.98
C GLY A 29 20.74 2.67 2.03
N ASP A 30 21.37 2.42 0.89
CA ASP A 30 21.63 3.43 -0.15
C ASP A 30 20.46 3.62 -1.14
N GLN A 31 19.46 2.73 -1.13
CA GLN A 31 18.29 2.81 -2.00
C GLN A 31 17.13 3.49 -1.29
N LYS A 32 16.40 4.32 -2.05
CA LYS A 32 15.32 5.17 -1.51
C LYS A 32 13.98 4.95 -2.20
N GLU A 33 13.99 4.22 -3.31
CA GLU A 33 12.88 4.15 -4.25
C GLU A 33 12.80 2.74 -4.80
N PHE A 34 11.60 2.18 -4.77
CA PHE A 34 11.35 0.81 -5.22
C PHE A 34 10.04 0.76 -6.00
N THR A 35 10.00 0.02 -7.09
CA THR A 35 8.71 -0.32 -7.71
C THR A 35 7.92 -1.15 -6.71
N GLY A 36 6.67 -0.81 -6.47
CA GLY A 36 5.87 -1.49 -5.48
C GLY A 36 4.38 -1.31 -5.66
N GLU A 37 3.64 -1.96 -4.77
CA GLU A 37 2.19 -2.01 -4.77
C GLU A 37 1.66 -1.84 -3.35
N TYR A 38 0.62 -1.02 -3.22
CA TYR A 38 -0.22 -0.97 -2.04
C TYR A 38 -1.51 -1.72 -2.30
N ILE A 39 -1.81 -2.67 -1.42
CA ILE A 39 -2.92 -3.60 -1.57
C ILE A 39 -3.73 -3.57 -0.28
N PRO A 40 -4.78 -2.75 -0.22
CA PRO A 40 -5.67 -2.76 0.92
C PRO A 40 -6.64 -3.94 0.80
N THR A 41 -7.03 -4.53 1.93
CA THR A 41 -8.14 -5.49 2.03
C THR A 41 -9.15 -4.98 3.03
N ASP A 42 -10.29 -5.66 3.16
CA ASP A 42 -11.26 -5.35 4.21
C ASP A 42 -10.78 -5.75 5.61
N MET A 43 -9.61 -6.39 5.75
CA MET A 43 -9.05 -6.84 7.03
C MET A 43 -7.73 -6.15 7.39
N ARG A 44 -6.82 -5.99 6.43
CA ARG A 44 -5.43 -5.53 6.63
C ARG A 44 -4.90 -4.85 5.38
N PHE A 45 -3.69 -4.33 5.49
CA PHE A 45 -3.01 -3.63 4.42
C PHE A 45 -1.70 -4.34 4.06
N PHE A 46 -1.41 -4.49 2.77
CA PHE A 46 -0.14 -5.00 2.30
C PHE A 46 0.62 -3.91 1.54
N MET A 47 1.89 -3.77 1.88
CA MET A 47 2.87 -3.04 1.09
C MET A 47 3.84 -4.05 0.50
N VAL A 48 3.96 -4.07 -0.82
CA VAL A 48 4.93 -4.91 -1.52
C VAL A 48 5.88 -4.01 -2.32
N ALA A 49 7.18 -4.28 -2.23
CA ALA A 49 8.21 -3.57 -2.98
C ALA A 49 9.17 -4.58 -3.64
N ASP A 50 9.58 -4.32 -4.87
CA ASP A 50 10.67 -5.02 -5.53
C ASP A 50 12.00 -4.38 -5.11
N MET A 51 12.74 -5.10 -4.25
CA MET A 51 14.07 -4.69 -3.80
C MET A 51 15.13 -5.47 -4.58
N ASN A 52 15.46 -5.00 -5.79
CA ASN A 52 16.46 -5.60 -6.68
C ASN A 52 16.15 -7.06 -7.08
N GLY A 53 14.91 -7.32 -7.47
CA GLY A 53 14.43 -8.64 -7.86
C GLY A 53 14.07 -9.56 -6.69
N GLN A 54 14.12 -9.06 -5.45
CA GLN A 54 13.59 -9.73 -4.28
C GLN A 54 12.31 -9.04 -3.82
N PRO A 55 11.15 -9.74 -3.81
CA PRO A 55 9.93 -9.15 -3.29
C PRO A 55 10.04 -8.99 -1.77
N TYR A 56 9.92 -7.74 -1.31
CA TYR A 56 9.75 -7.38 0.09
C TYR A 56 8.27 -7.11 0.35
N GLN A 57 7.66 -7.90 1.21
CA GLN A 57 6.26 -7.72 1.61
C GLN A 57 6.16 -7.36 3.09
N ARG A 58 5.29 -6.40 3.40
CA ARG A 58 4.90 -6.05 4.75
C ARG A 58 3.39 -6.06 4.89
N VAL A 59 2.93 -6.73 5.94
CA VAL A 59 1.53 -6.72 6.39
C VAL A 59 1.38 -5.71 7.52
N ILE A 60 0.37 -4.86 7.42
CA ILE A 60 0.14 -3.73 8.31
C ILE A 60 -1.32 -3.77 8.79
N SER A 61 -1.54 -3.62 10.11
CA SER A 61 -2.89 -3.49 10.64
C SER A 61 -3.45 -2.10 10.30
N TYR A 62 -4.76 -2.00 10.11
CA TYR A 62 -5.39 -0.68 10.00
C TYR A 62 -5.22 0.16 11.28
N ASP A 63 -5.01 -0.46 12.44
CA ASP A 63 -4.72 0.25 13.69
C ASP A 63 -3.37 0.99 13.66
N ASP A 64 -2.44 0.51 12.83
CA ASP A 64 -1.11 1.10 12.64
C ASP A 64 -1.12 2.24 11.60
N ILE A 65 -2.27 2.50 10.96
CA ILE A 65 -2.43 3.55 9.94
C ILE A 65 -3.18 4.72 10.56
N LYS A 66 -2.56 5.90 10.57
CA LYS A 66 -3.13 7.14 11.11
C LYS A 66 -3.95 7.93 10.08
N GLY A 67 -3.73 7.70 8.78
CA GLY A 67 -4.51 8.30 7.70
C GLY A 67 -3.86 8.13 6.34
N VAL A 68 -4.58 8.52 5.29
CA VAL A 68 -4.09 8.52 3.90
C VAL A 68 -4.39 9.87 3.26
N GLU A 69 -3.39 10.40 2.55
CA GLU A 69 -3.45 11.68 1.85
C GLU A 69 -3.11 11.48 0.36
N VAL A 70 -3.74 12.28 -0.49
CA VAL A 70 -3.50 12.29 -1.94
C VAL A 70 -3.01 13.68 -2.34
N GLU A 71 -1.88 13.73 -3.02
CA GLU A 71 -1.27 14.97 -3.51
C GLU A 71 -0.55 14.69 -4.83
N ASP A 72 -0.78 15.51 -5.85
CA ASP A 72 -0.15 15.38 -7.18
C ASP A 72 -0.24 13.97 -7.78
N SER A 73 -1.38 13.30 -7.58
CA SER A 73 -1.60 11.90 -8.00
C SER A 73 -0.68 10.85 -7.34
N ALA A 74 0.05 11.24 -6.29
CA ALA A 74 0.71 10.34 -5.36
C ALA A 74 -0.18 10.09 -4.14
N VAL A 75 0.10 9.00 -3.42
CA VAL A 75 -0.57 8.65 -2.17
C VAL A 75 0.48 8.61 -1.07
N THR A 76 0.20 9.27 0.05
CA THR A 76 0.99 9.17 1.27
C THR A 76 0.16 8.44 2.33
N VAL A 77 0.64 7.28 2.78
CA VAL A 77 0.03 6.56 3.90
C VAL A 77 0.81 6.89 5.16
N ASN A 78 0.13 7.47 6.14
CA ASN A 78 0.71 7.84 7.42
C ASN A 78 0.64 6.63 8.37
N PHE A 79 1.74 5.90 8.53
CA PHE A 79 1.83 4.81 9.51
C PHE A 79 2.33 5.32 10.87
N GLU A 80 2.13 4.54 11.93
CA GLU A 80 2.67 4.84 13.26
C GLU A 80 4.20 5.01 13.27
N MET A 81 4.89 4.29 12.40
CA MET A 81 6.35 4.38 12.21
C MET A 81 6.81 5.52 11.29
N GLY A 82 5.89 6.30 10.72
CA GLY A 82 6.17 7.37 9.77
C GLY A 82 5.45 7.21 8.42
N PRO A 83 5.34 8.30 7.64
CA PRO A 83 4.70 8.29 6.33
C PRO A 83 5.52 7.54 5.30
N ILE A 84 4.84 6.81 4.40
CA ILE A 84 5.45 6.25 3.19
C ILE A 84 4.61 6.71 2.00
N ARG A 85 5.28 7.23 0.98
CA ARG A 85 4.66 7.78 -0.23
C ARG A 85 4.84 6.80 -1.39
N ILE A 86 3.79 6.65 -2.20
CA ILE A 86 3.84 6.00 -3.52
C ILE A 86 3.46 7.02 -4.58
N ARG A 87 4.34 7.17 -5.58
CA ARG A 87 4.19 8.13 -6.70
C ARG A 87 4.29 7.42 -8.04
N ASP A 88 4.13 8.18 -9.13
CA ASP A 88 4.18 7.65 -10.50
C ASP A 88 3.27 6.43 -10.68
N ILE A 89 2.02 6.55 -10.21
CA ILE A 89 1.05 5.45 -10.18
C ILE A 89 0.68 5.06 -11.62
N GLY A 90 1.13 3.88 -12.04
CA GLY A 90 0.88 3.34 -13.37
C GLY A 90 -0.37 2.44 -13.46
N ASN A 91 -0.86 1.95 -12.30
CA ASN A 91 -2.07 1.15 -12.21
C ASN A 91 -2.83 1.46 -10.92
N GLY A 92 -4.17 1.49 -11.00
CA GLY A 92 -5.05 1.95 -9.94
C GLY A 92 -5.31 3.45 -9.97
N THR A 93 -5.99 3.97 -8.96
CA THR A 93 -6.29 5.41 -8.84
C THR A 93 -6.03 5.85 -7.41
N ALA A 94 -5.16 6.85 -7.24
CA ALA A 94 -4.76 7.39 -5.94
C ALA A 94 -5.96 7.71 -5.05
N GLN A 95 -6.94 8.43 -5.60
CA GLN A 95 -8.13 8.84 -4.86
C GLN A 95 -9.01 7.66 -4.45
N VAL A 96 -9.30 6.73 -5.37
CA VAL A 96 -10.12 5.55 -5.08
C VAL A 96 -9.48 4.66 -4.01
N PHE A 97 -8.15 4.51 -4.05
CA PHE A 97 -7.40 3.84 -2.99
C PHE A 97 -7.54 4.56 -1.66
N ALA A 98 -7.31 5.88 -1.63
CA ALA A 98 -7.33 6.66 -0.40
C ALA A 98 -8.72 6.68 0.24
N ASP A 99 -9.76 6.84 -0.56
CA ASP A 99 -11.15 6.79 -0.11
C ASP A 99 -11.47 5.44 0.55
N TYR A 100 -11.05 4.34 -0.09
CA TYR A 100 -11.25 3.01 0.47
C TYR A 100 -10.51 2.81 1.80
N VAL A 101 -9.23 3.19 1.88
CA VAL A 101 -8.46 3.04 3.12
C VAL A 101 -9.07 3.90 4.23
N ASN A 102 -9.42 5.16 3.95
CA ASN A 102 -10.06 6.03 4.94
C ASN A 102 -11.41 5.46 5.40
N GLU A 103 -12.21 4.86 4.51
CA GLU A 103 -13.44 4.16 4.90
C GLU A 103 -13.16 2.96 5.83
N GLN A 104 -12.08 2.21 5.60
CA GLN A 104 -11.67 1.11 6.48
C GLN A 104 -11.24 1.63 7.86
N LEU A 105 -10.54 2.75 7.92
CA LEU A 105 -10.16 3.39 9.18
C LEU A 105 -11.38 3.88 9.96
N ASP A 106 -12.34 4.52 9.28
CA ASP A 106 -13.55 5.05 9.91
C ASP A 106 -14.45 3.95 10.49
N LYS A 107 -14.50 2.77 9.87
CA LYS A 107 -15.24 1.60 10.40
C LYS A 107 -14.66 1.03 11.70
N ARG A 108 -13.42 1.40 12.04
CA ARG A 108 -12.65 0.83 13.17
C ARG A 108 -12.44 1.81 14.32
N LYS A 109 -12.90 3.05 14.17
CA LYS A 109 -12.97 4.05 15.25
C LYS A 109 -14.17 3.79 16.14
#